data_AF-A0A9J6FLT5-F1
#
_entry.id   AF-A0A9J6FLT5-F1
#
_cell.length_a   1.000
_cell.length_b   1.000
_cell.length_c   1.000
_cell.angle_alpha   90.00
_cell.angle_beta   90.00
_cell.angle_gamma   90.00
#
_symmetry.space_group_name_H-M   'P 1'
#
loop_
_entity.id
_entity.type
_entity.pdbx_description
1 polymer ?
#
loop_
_entity_poly.entity_id
_entity_poly.type
_entity_poly.pdbx_seq_one_letter_code
_entity_poly.pdbx_strand_id
1 'polypeptide(L)'
;MHRTKVSSIFPISQSKRLICFPFLLLFKACCWNETHGCTFAGTLQAVLTHYEEECTFHAVTCPRCSGTALQQDLPRHYRADCHGSVIGSATGDATILQGALLGTDCIGSSIDAFKALLRNPYEDRLPAIQSTINELLETARSTDSAIGAIRKSCEESEQTITQAI
;
A
#
# COMPACT_ATOMS: atom_id res chain seq x y z
N MET A 1 -4.70 -11.25 -45.23
CA MET A 1 -5.31 -11.91 -44.06
C MET A 1 -4.55 -11.48 -42.82
N HIS A 2 -5.12 -10.51 -42.11
CA HIS A 2 -4.45 -9.71 -41.09
C HIS A 2 -4.48 -10.42 -39.74
N ARG A 3 -3.30 -10.65 -39.14
CA ARG A 3 -3.17 -11.04 -37.74
C ARG A 3 -3.17 -9.79 -36.88
N THR A 4 -4.27 -9.56 -36.19
CA THR A 4 -4.45 -8.45 -35.25
C THR A 4 -3.65 -8.71 -33.98
N LYS A 5 -2.77 -7.76 -33.61
CA LYS A 5 -2.06 -7.70 -32.33
C LYS A 5 -3.09 -7.68 -31.19
N VAL A 6 -3.04 -8.66 -30.28
CA VAL A 6 -3.67 -8.54 -28.97
C VAL A 6 -2.67 -7.86 -28.04
N SER A 7 -2.76 -6.53 -28.01
CA SER A 7 -2.20 -5.71 -26.94
C SER A 7 -3.15 -5.76 -25.76
N SER A 8 -2.85 -6.57 -24.74
CA SER A 8 -3.54 -6.51 -23.44
C SER A 8 -2.68 -5.73 -22.45
N ILE A 9 -2.85 -4.42 -22.51
CA ILE A 9 -2.57 -3.47 -21.44
C ILE A 9 -3.70 -3.65 -20.43
N PHE A 10 -3.39 -4.09 -19.21
CA PHE A 10 -4.27 -3.85 -18.06
C PHE A 10 -3.43 -3.52 -16.81
N PRO A 11 -3.04 -2.26 -16.62
CA PRO A 11 -2.74 -1.76 -15.29
C PRO A 11 -4.09 -1.57 -14.59
N ILE A 12 -4.34 -2.35 -13.54
CA ILE A 12 -5.47 -2.13 -12.62
C ILE A 12 -5.11 -0.90 -11.79
N SER A 13 -5.29 0.29 -12.39
CA SER A 13 -5.28 1.56 -11.69
C SER A 13 -6.58 1.68 -10.91
N GLN A 14 -6.47 1.56 -9.59
CA GLN A 14 -7.54 1.83 -8.66
C GLN A 14 -7.92 3.31 -8.72
N SER A 15 -8.98 3.65 -9.45
CA SER A 15 -9.84 4.79 -9.18
C SER A 15 -11.02 4.80 -10.14
N LYS A 16 -12.15 4.27 -9.66
CA LYS A 16 -13.52 4.72 -9.94
C LYS A 16 -14.48 3.77 -9.20
N ARG A 17 -14.73 4.08 -7.92
CA ARG A 17 -16.02 3.70 -7.33
C ARG A 17 -17.08 4.44 -8.14
N LEU A 18 -17.85 3.75 -8.99
CA LEU A 18 -19.18 4.22 -9.37
C LEU A 18 -20.04 3.07 -9.96
N ILE A 19 -20.85 2.48 -9.07
CA ILE A 19 -22.27 2.13 -9.28
C ILE A 19 -22.59 1.24 -10.51
N CYS A 20 -22.54 -0.08 -10.31
CA CYS A 20 -23.50 -1.04 -10.90
C CYS A 20 -23.53 -2.38 -10.12
N PHE A 21 -23.47 -2.31 -8.78
CA PHE A 21 -23.42 -3.51 -7.92
C PHE A 21 -24.62 -4.47 -8.09
N PRO A 22 -25.87 -4.02 -8.31
CA PRO A 22 -27.00 -4.94 -8.41
C PRO A 22 -27.02 -5.75 -9.72
N PHE A 23 -26.57 -5.17 -10.83
CA PHE A 23 -26.70 -5.80 -12.15
C PHE A 23 -25.65 -6.87 -12.41
N LEU A 24 -24.44 -6.70 -11.83
CA LEU A 24 -23.35 -7.68 -11.97
C LEU A 24 -23.66 -9.02 -11.28
N LEU A 25 -24.57 -9.02 -10.29
CA LEU A 25 -25.03 -10.23 -9.60
C LEU A 25 -25.97 -11.10 -10.46
N LEU A 26 -26.53 -10.57 -11.56
CA LEU A 26 -27.33 -11.36 -12.50
C LEU A 26 -26.49 -12.18 -13.47
N PHE A 27 -25.20 -11.87 -13.62
CA PHE A 27 -24.33 -12.63 -14.52
C PHE A 27 -23.85 -13.91 -13.85
N LYS A 28 -24.02 -15.01 -14.57
CA LYS A 28 -23.33 -16.25 -14.28
C LYS A 28 -21.90 -16.15 -14.81
N ALA A 29 -20.94 -16.52 -13.98
CA ALA A 29 -19.52 -16.60 -14.33
C ALA A 29 -18.96 -17.98 -13.97
N CYS A 30 -17.91 -18.39 -14.67
CA CYS A 30 -17.09 -19.54 -14.30
C CYS A 30 -15.96 -19.09 -13.36
N CYS A 31 -15.43 -20.02 -12.56
CA CYS A 31 -14.23 -19.79 -11.77
C CYS A 31 -13.03 -19.43 -12.67
N TRP A 32 -12.20 -18.49 -12.21
CA TRP A 32 -10.95 -18.12 -12.90
C TRP A 32 -9.98 -19.30 -13.08
N ASN A 33 -10.10 -20.33 -12.25
CA ASN A 33 -9.29 -21.55 -12.32
C ASN A 33 -9.92 -22.65 -13.22
N GLU A 34 -10.87 -22.31 -14.10
CA GLU A 34 -11.47 -23.25 -15.05
C GLU A 34 -10.41 -23.92 -15.94
N THR A 35 -9.40 -23.16 -16.37
CA THR A 35 -8.24 -23.67 -17.13
C THR A 35 -7.38 -24.67 -16.35
N HIS A 36 -7.47 -24.65 -15.02
CA HIS A 36 -6.79 -25.57 -14.12
C HIS A 36 -7.67 -26.76 -13.69
N GLY A 37 -8.93 -26.82 -14.16
CA GLY A 37 -9.86 -27.92 -13.91
C GLY A 37 -10.97 -27.61 -12.90
N CYS A 38 -11.11 -26.36 -12.45
CA CYS A 38 -12.22 -25.97 -11.59
C CYS A 38 -13.52 -25.85 -12.41
N THR A 39 -14.54 -26.62 -12.05
CA THR A 39 -15.84 -26.62 -12.76
C THR A 39 -16.90 -25.75 -12.10
N PHE A 40 -16.52 -24.93 -11.12
CA PHE A 40 -17.46 -24.07 -10.39
C PHE A 40 -17.97 -22.95 -11.31
N ALA A 41 -19.30 -22.83 -11.42
CA ALA A 41 -19.97 -21.73 -12.08
C ALA A 41 -21.16 -21.26 -11.24
N GLY A 42 -21.31 -19.95 -11.09
CA GLY A 42 -22.30 -19.36 -10.19
C GLY A 42 -22.54 -17.89 -10.49
N THR A 43 -23.25 -17.21 -9.59
CA THR A 43 -23.31 -15.74 -9.65
C THR A 43 -21.91 -15.16 -9.45
N LEU A 44 -21.65 -13.97 -9.95
CA LEU A 44 -20.34 -13.33 -9.76
C LEU A 44 -19.89 -13.30 -8.30
N GLN A 45 -20.81 -13.03 -7.36
CA GLN A 45 -20.52 -13.08 -5.92
C GLN A 45 -20.14 -14.48 -5.46
N ALA A 46 -20.90 -15.51 -5.87
CA ALA A 46 -20.58 -16.90 -5.50
C ALA A 46 -19.23 -17.34 -6.07
N VAL A 47 -18.87 -16.89 -7.27
CA VAL A 47 -17.57 -17.18 -7.89
C VAL A 47 -16.43 -16.47 -7.16
N LEU A 48 -16.63 -15.22 -6.71
CA LEU A 48 -15.64 -14.51 -5.90
C LEU A 48 -15.40 -15.22 -4.56
N THR A 49 -16.48 -15.55 -3.82
CA THR A 49 -16.37 -16.28 -2.56
C THR A 49 -15.72 -17.65 -2.76
N HIS A 50 -16.13 -18.40 -3.78
CA HIS A 50 -15.53 -19.68 -4.12
C HIS A 50 -14.03 -19.54 -4.44
N TYR A 51 -13.65 -18.54 -5.24
CA TYR A 51 -12.26 -18.31 -5.60
C TYR A 51 -11.42 -17.94 -4.37
N GLU A 52 -11.91 -17.13 -3.44
CA GLU A 52 -11.08 -16.71 -2.30
C GLU A 52 -11.00 -17.77 -1.18
N GLU A 53 -12.08 -18.49 -0.92
CA GLU A 53 -12.22 -19.30 0.29
C GLU A 53 -12.22 -20.82 0.04
N GLU A 54 -12.67 -21.27 -1.14
CA GLU A 54 -13.00 -22.69 -1.36
C GLU A 54 -12.15 -23.36 -2.47
N CYS A 55 -11.62 -22.60 -3.42
CA CYS A 55 -11.05 -23.17 -4.64
C CYS A 55 -9.71 -23.86 -4.35
N THR A 56 -9.62 -25.16 -4.62
CA THR A 56 -8.40 -25.95 -4.43
C THR A 56 -7.49 -25.99 -5.67
N PHE A 57 -7.91 -25.33 -6.75
CA PHE A 57 -7.22 -25.25 -8.03
C PHE A 57 -6.33 -24.01 -8.15
N HIS A 58 -6.01 -23.35 -7.03
CA HIS A 58 -5.02 -22.26 -7.04
C HIS A 58 -3.64 -22.80 -7.40
N ALA A 59 -3.00 -22.14 -8.36
CA ALA A 59 -1.58 -22.28 -8.57
C ALA A 59 -0.83 -21.64 -7.39
N VAL A 60 -0.06 -22.45 -6.67
CA VAL A 60 0.77 -22.04 -5.54
C VAL A 60 2.23 -22.36 -5.82
N THR A 61 3.12 -21.50 -5.34
CA THR A 61 4.56 -21.75 -5.39
C THR A 61 4.95 -22.64 -4.22
N CYS A 62 5.61 -23.77 -4.53
CA CYS A 62 6.14 -24.65 -3.50
C CYS A 62 7.32 -23.98 -2.78
N PRO A 63 7.27 -23.82 -1.44
CA PRO A 63 8.35 -23.18 -0.69
C PRO A 63 9.65 -23.99 -0.64
N ARG A 64 9.61 -25.28 -1.01
CA ARG A 64 10.80 -26.15 -0.96
C ARG A 64 11.61 -26.11 -2.26
N CYS A 65 10.96 -26.09 -3.41
CA CYS A 65 11.62 -26.17 -4.72
C CYS A 65 11.35 -24.97 -5.63
N SER A 66 10.53 -24.01 -5.18
CA SER A 66 10.07 -22.86 -5.97
C SER A 66 9.28 -23.22 -7.23
N GLY A 67 8.89 -24.49 -7.40
CA GLY A 67 8.03 -24.94 -8.50
C GLY A 67 6.57 -24.56 -8.30
N THR A 68 5.84 -24.36 -9.39
CA THR A 68 4.39 -24.08 -9.36
C THR A 68 3.60 -25.39 -9.34
N ALA A 69 2.66 -25.54 -8.40
CA ALA A 69 1.75 -26.68 -8.30
C ALA A 69 0.34 -26.21 -7.93
N LEU A 70 -0.69 -27.00 -8.23
CA LEU A 70 -2.03 -26.73 -7.71
C LEU A 70 -2.09 -27.04 -6.21
N GLN A 71 -2.83 -26.25 -5.44
CA GLN A 71 -2.97 -26.43 -3.99
C GLN A 71 -3.39 -27.87 -3.62
N GLN A 72 -4.35 -28.45 -4.35
CA GLN A 72 -4.76 -29.84 -4.17
C GLN A 72 -3.67 -30.88 -4.45
N ASP A 73 -2.74 -30.56 -5.35
CA ASP A 73 -1.68 -31.46 -5.79
C ASP A 73 -0.39 -31.23 -5.00
N LEU A 74 -0.32 -30.19 -4.17
CA LEU A 74 0.84 -29.87 -3.35
C LEU A 74 1.25 -31.03 -2.41
N PRO A 75 0.33 -31.76 -1.76
CA PRO A 75 0.69 -32.95 -0.98
C PRO A 75 1.28 -34.08 -1.83
N ARG A 76 0.78 -34.26 -3.06
CA ARG A 76 1.33 -35.23 -4.02
C ARG A 76 2.72 -34.79 -4.47
N HIS A 77 2.87 -33.52 -4.81
CA HIS A 77 4.15 -32.90 -5.18
C HIS A 77 5.23 -33.13 -4.11
N TYR A 78 4.90 -32.97 -2.82
CA TYR A 78 5.85 -33.24 -1.73
C TYR A 78 6.31 -34.70 -1.64
N ARG A 79 5.45 -35.66 -2.00
CA ARG A 79 5.76 -37.10 -1.95
C ARG A 79 6.47 -37.60 -3.20
N ALA A 80 6.23 -36.94 -4.35
CA ALA A 80 6.55 -37.50 -5.65
C ALA A 80 7.92 -37.14 -6.20
N ASP A 81 8.50 -35.99 -5.83
CA ASP A 81 9.92 -35.59 -6.06
C ASP A 81 10.09 -34.06 -5.90
N CYS A 82 9.69 -33.53 -4.73
CA CYS A 82 9.97 -32.14 -4.38
C CYS A 82 11.44 -32.00 -3.99
N HIS A 83 12.33 -32.12 -4.98
CA HIS A 83 13.75 -31.86 -4.83
C HIS A 83 13.93 -30.36 -4.69
N GLY A 84 14.31 -29.93 -3.48
CA GLY A 84 14.66 -28.53 -3.26
C GLY A 84 15.76 -28.15 -4.23
N SER A 85 15.47 -27.21 -5.12
CA SER A 85 16.49 -26.62 -5.97
C SER A 85 17.40 -25.80 -5.05
N VAL A 86 18.44 -26.46 -4.53
CA VAL A 86 19.68 -25.75 -4.22
C VAL A 86 20.13 -25.18 -5.56
N ILE A 87 20.18 -23.86 -5.61
CA ILE A 87 20.63 -23.01 -6.69
C ILE A 87 21.64 -23.74 -7.61
N GLY A 88 21.20 -24.04 -8.85
CA GLY A 88 22.09 -24.29 -9.99
C GLY A 88 21.99 -25.67 -10.65
N SER A 89 21.22 -25.76 -11.74
CA SER A 89 21.78 -26.22 -13.03
C SER A 89 20.81 -26.02 -14.18
N ALA A 90 21.37 -25.45 -15.24
CA ALA A 90 20.77 -25.24 -16.54
C ALA A 90 20.62 -26.56 -17.30
N THR A 91 19.51 -26.69 -18.03
CA THR A 91 19.50 -27.09 -19.45
C THR A 91 18.17 -26.69 -20.09
N GLY A 92 18.22 -25.71 -21.00
CA GLY A 92 17.43 -25.66 -22.24
C GLY A 92 15.94 -25.29 -22.17
N ASP A 93 15.63 -24.00 -22.01
CA ASP A 93 14.81 -23.27 -23.00
C ASP A 93 14.97 -21.75 -22.78
N ALA A 94 15.95 -21.20 -23.49
CA ALA A 94 16.38 -19.81 -23.42
C ALA A 94 15.49 -18.89 -24.27
N THR A 95 14.21 -18.71 -23.90
CA THR A 95 13.39 -17.66 -24.54
C THR A 95 12.41 -16.91 -23.60
N ILE A 96 12.34 -17.18 -22.29
CA ILE A 96 11.55 -16.34 -21.36
C ILE A 96 12.36 -15.93 -20.11
N LEU A 97 13.60 -15.49 -20.32
CA LEU A 97 14.36 -14.78 -19.27
C LEU A 97 15.12 -13.56 -19.84
N GLN A 98 14.46 -12.80 -20.72
CA GLN A 98 14.92 -11.47 -21.13
C GLN A 98 13.87 -10.38 -20.79
N GLY A 99 12.85 -10.69 -19.99
CA GLY A 99 11.84 -9.74 -19.51
C GLY A 99 12.02 -9.25 -18.07
N ALA A 100 12.83 -9.94 -17.26
CA ALA A 100 12.92 -9.69 -15.82
C ALA A 100 14.00 -8.67 -15.39
N LEU A 101 14.95 -8.32 -16.27
CA LEU A 101 15.98 -7.32 -15.97
C LEU A 101 15.57 -5.87 -16.28
N LEU A 102 14.32 -5.64 -16.73
CA LEU A 102 13.74 -4.29 -16.89
C LEU A 102 12.71 -3.97 -15.79
N GLY A 103 12.54 -4.84 -14.80
CA GLY A 103 11.50 -4.74 -13.77
C GLY A 103 11.98 -4.20 -12.41
N THR A 104 13.29 -4.14 -12.17
CA THR A 104 13.85 -3.61 -10.92
C THR A 104 13.57 -2.12 -10.75
N ASP A 105 13.46 -1.39 -11.87
CA ASP A 105 13.25 0.05 -11.89
C ASP A 105 11.79 0.40 -11.58
N CYS A 106 10.86 -0.50 -11.96
CA CYS A 106 9.44 -0.43 -11.64
C CYS A 106 9.16 -0.74 -10.16
N ILE A 107 9.83 -1.75 -9.60
CA ILE A 107 9.71 -2.10 -8.18
C ILE A 107 10.38 -1.01 -7.32
N GLY A 108 11.57 -0.55 -7.72
CA GLY A 108 12.28 0.55 -7.07
C GLY A 108 11.46 1.83 -7.04
N SER A 109 10.94 2.28 -8.20
CA SER A 109 10.09 3.48 -8.27
C SER A 109 8.77 3.33 -7.52
N SER A 110 8.16 2.14 -7.50
CA SER A 110 6.94 1.88 -6.71
C SER A 110 7.22 1.91 -5.21
N ILE A 111 8.36 1.35 -4.78
CA ILE A 111 8.82 1.40 -3.39
C ILE A 111 9.18 2.84 -3.01
N ASP A 112 9.82 3.60 -3.87
CA ASP A 112 10.18 4.99 -3.59
C ASP A 112 8.96 5.91 -3.57
N ALA A 113 7.97 5.66 -4.42
CA ALA A 113 6.67 6.32 -4.37
C ALA A 113 5.90 5.95 -3.10
N PHE A 114 5.88 4.67 -2.72
CA PHE A 114 5.25 4.21 -1.49
C PHE A 114 5.98 4.75 -0.24
N LYS A 115 7.32 4.78 -0.24
CA LYS A 115 8.15 5.44 0.76
C LYS A 115 7.91 6.95 0.78
N ALA A 116 7.64 7.59 -0.35
CA ALA A 116 7.31 9.02 -0.38
C ALA A 116 5.92 9.30 0.21
N LEU A 117 4.95 8.40 -0.02
CA LEU A 117 3.63 8.46 0.62
C LEU A 117 3.69 8.12 2.12
N LEU A 118 4.55 7.17 2.51
CA LEU A 118 4.79 6.76 3.91
C LEU A 118 5.76 7.64 4.69
N ARG A 119 6.56 8.46 4.01
CA ARG A 119 7.42 9.51 4.61
C ARG A 119 6.59 10.55 5.38
N ASN A 120 5.27 10.46 5.24
CA ASN A 120 4.25 10.85 6.21
C ASN A 120 4.14 12.38 6.45
N PRO A 121 2.96 12.85 6.89
CA PRO A 121 2.69 14.21 7.35
C PRO A 121 3.36 14.51 8.70
N TYR A 122 4.45 13.83 9.06
CA TYR A 122 5.25 14.06 10.26
C TYR A 122 6.36 15.06 9.99
N GLU A 123 7.04 14.95 8.85
CA GLU A 123 8.13 15.85 8.45
C GLU A 123 7.64 17.27 8.13
N ASP A 124 6.40 17.45 7.64
CA ASP A 124 5.82 18.79 7.41
C ASP A 124 5.19 19.39 8.67
N ARG A 125 4.64 18.55 9.57
CA ARG A 125 4.01 19.04 10.81
C ARG A 125 5.04 19.40 11.87
N LEU A 126 6.20 18.75 11.91
CA LEU A 126 7.23 19.04 12.90
C LEU A 126 7.78 20.48 12.78
N PRO A 127 8.19 20.98 11.60
CA PRO A 127 8.57 22.38 11.41
C PRO A 127 7.44 23.36 11.70
N ALA A 128 6.21 23.03 11.29
CA ALA A 128 5.04 23.86 11.57
C ALA A 128 4.78 23.99 13.08
N ILE A 129 4.80 22.87 13.81
CA ILE A 129 4.66 22.84 15.28
C ILE A 129 5.81 23.61 15.94
N GLN A 130 7.04 23.41 15.48
CA GLN A 130 8.20 24.13 16.01
C GLN A 130 8.08 25.65 15.82
N SER A 131 7.58 26.10 14.65
CA SER A 131 7.31 27.51 14.38
C SER A 131 6.25 28.07 15.33
N THR A 132 5.13 27.35 15.49
CA THR A 132 4.05 27.75 16.40
C THR A 132 4.55 27.85 17.85
N ILE A 133 5.38 26.92 18.31
CA ILE A 133 5.97 26.99 19.67
C ILE A 133 6.85 28.23 19.82
N ASN A 134 7.68 28.53 18.82
CA ASN A 134 8.55 29.71 18.86
C ASN A 134 7.74 31.01 18.92
N GLU A 135 6.67 31.13 18.11
CA GLU A 135 5.78 32.30 18.12
C GLU A 135 5.07 32.50 19.46
N LEU A 136 4.56 31.40 20.05
CA LEU A 136 3.93 31.43 21.37
C LEU A 136 4.91 31.86 22.46
N LEU A 137 6.16 31.42 22.37
CA LEU A 137 7.21 31.76 23.33
C LEU A 137 7.62 33.23 23.23
N GLU A 138 7.73 33.79 22.02
CA GLU A 138 7.96 35.23 21.84
C GLU A 138 6.77 36.07 22.32
N THR A 139 5.55 35.59 22.10
CA THR A 139 4.33 36.24 22.62
C THR A 139 4.34 36.27 24.14
N ALA A 140 4.66 35.14 24.79
CA ALA A 140 4.74 35.05 26.25
C ALA A 140 5.81 36.00 26.83
N ARG A 141 6.98 36.08 26.20
CA ARG A 141 8.05 37.03 26.58
C ARG A 141 7.59 38.49 26.45
N SER A 142 6.90 38.81 25.35
CA SER A 142 6.37 40.15 25.11
C SER A 142 5.33 40.53 26.17
N THR A 143 4.41 39.61 26.49
CA THR A 143 3.40 39.84 27.52
C THR A 143 4.00 39.98 28.91
N ASP A 144 5.00 39.17 29.28
CA ASP A 144 5.67 39.27 30.57
C ASP A 144 6.37 40.63 30.75
N SER A 145 7.00 41.12 29.69
CA SER A 145 7.61 42.46 29.67
C SER A 145 6.55 43.56 29.85
N ALA A 146 5.42 43.47 29.14
CA ALA A 146 4.33 44.44 29.26
C ALA A 146 3.69 44.44 30.67
N ILE A 147 3.46 43.26 31.25
CA ILE A 147 2.97 43.10 32.63
C ILE A 147 3.97 43.72 33.62
N GLY A 148 5.27 43.48 33.43
CA GLY A 148 6.33 44.08 34.24
C GLY A 148 6.32 45.61 34.20
N ALA A 149 6.14 46.20 33.02
CA ALA A 149 6.05 47.65 32.85
C ALA A 149 4.80 48.24 33.52
N ILE A 150 3.64 47.58 33.37
CA ILE A 150 2.39 48.00 34.02
C ILE A 150 2.53 47.96 35.54
N ARG A 151 3.09 46.87 36.08
CA ARG A 151 3.32 46.73 37.52
C ARG A 151 4.17 47.87 38.06
N LYS A 152 5.29 48.19 37.38
CA LYS A 152 6.17 49.28 37.79
C LYS A 152 5.46 50.63 37.77
N SER A 153 4.69 50.91 36.71
CA SER A 153 3.89 52.13 36.62
C SER A 153 2.83 52.22 37.73
N CYS A 154 2.24 51.08 38.13
CA CYS A 154 1.29 51.01 39.24
C CYS A 154 1.98 51.32 40.58
N GLU A 155 3.14 50.72 40.85
CA GLU A 155 3.95 50.98 42.06
C GLU A 155 4.37 52.45 42.16
N GLU A 156 4.79 53.06 41.03
CA GLU A 156 5.16 54.48 40.96
C GLU A 156 3.93 55.40 41.23
N SER A 157 2.76 55.07 40.67
CA SER A 157 1.52 55.81 40.95
C SER A 157 1.06 55.68 42.40
N GLU A 158 1.21 54.50 43.01
CA GLU A 158 0.84 54.23 44.40
C GLU A 158 1.75 54.99 45.38
N GLN A 159 3.06 55.04 45.11
CA GLN A 159 4.00 55.87 45.87
C GLN A 159 3.67 57.37 45.77
N THR A 160 3.31 57.84 44.57
CA THR A 160 2.93 59.25 44.35
C THR A 160 1.67 59.61 45.13
N ILE A 161 0.66 58.73 45.16
CA ILE A 161 -0.56 58.93 45.94
C ILE A 161 -0.24 58.95 47.44
N THR A 162 0.59 58.02 47.92
CA THR A 162 0.94 57.91 49.35
C THR A 162 1.74 59.13 49.84
N GLN A 163 2.56 59.76 48.99
CA GLN A 163 3.31 60.98 49.35
C GLN A 163 2.48 62.27 49.29
N ALA A 164 1.31 62.24 48.65
CA ALA A 164 0.43 63.41 48.49
C ALA A 164 -0.64 63.55 49.60
N ILE A 165 -0.74 62.55 50.50
CA ILE A 165 -1.63 62.51 51.68
C ILE A 165 -0.81 62.82 52.94
#